data_AF-A0A0L8FQX1-F1
#
_entry.id   AF-A0A0L8FQX1-F1
#
_cell.length_a   1.000
_cell.length_b   1.000
_cell.length_c   1.000
_cell.angle_alpha   90.00
_cell.angle_beta   90.00
_cell.angle_gamma   90.00
#
_symmetry.space_group_name_H-M   'P 1'
#
loop_
_entity.id
_entity.type
_entity.pdbx_description
1 polymer ?
#
loop_
_entity_poly.entity_id
_entity_poly.type
_entity_poly.pdbx_seq_one_letter_code
_entity_poly.pdbx_strand_id
1 'polypeptide(L)' 'RKVAISRPQGCRHSETNRIAAAEDHRQARKNRANNPVAGATIPCPHCQRLFRAQIGLTSHLWTHNKSPPPPQDD' A
#
# COMPACT_ATOMS: atom_id res chain seq x y z
N ARG A 1 -42.94 -41.07 -9.72
CA ARG A 1 -42.23 -40.25 -8.71
C ARG A 1 -41.28 -39.31 -9.44
N LYS A 2 -41.55 -38.00 -9.51
CA LYS A 2 -40.64 -37.03 -10.13
C LYS A 2 -39.60 -36.63 -9.08
N VAL A 3 -38.33 -36.96 -9.29
CA VAL A 3 -37.24 -36.45 -8.45
C VAL A 3 -36.95 -35.02 -8.91
N ALA A 4 -37.31 -34.05 -8.09
CA ALA A 4 -36.89 -32.67 -8.29
C ALA A 4 -35.42 -32.56 -7.86
N ILE A 5 -34.52 -32.50 -8.82
CA ILE A 5 -33.10 -32.23 -8.56
C ILE A 5 -32.98 -30.74 -8.24
N SER A 6 -32.86 -30.40 -6.96
CA SER A 6 -32.60 -29.03 -6.53
C SER A 6 -31.20 -28.60 -6.95
N ARG A 7 -31.10 -27.49 -7.69
CA ARG A 7 -29.83 -26.91 -8.17
C ARG A 7 -28.97 -26.51 -6.97
N PRO A 8 -27.72 -27.00 -6.82
CA PRO A 8 -26.91 -26.71 -5.64
C PRO A 8 -26.55 -25.21 -5.62
N GLN A 9 -27.07 -24.50 -4.63
CA GLN A 9 -26.89 -23.05 -4.45
C GLN A 9 -25.46 -22.67 -3.98
N GLY A 10 -24.57 -23.65 -3.81
CA GLY A 10 -23.21 -23.45 -3.27
C GLY A 10 -22.32 -22.53 -4.12
N CYS A 11 -22.51 -22.48 -5.44
CA CYS A 11 -21.66 -21.67 -6.31
C CYS A 11 -21.93 -20.16 -6.24
N ARG A 12 -23.16 -19.73 -5.93
CA ARG A 12 -23.52 -18.29 -5.98
C ARG A 12 -23.09 -17.53 -4.73
N HIS A 13 -23.20 -18.16 -3.56
CA HIS A 13 -22.80 -17.54 -2.28
C HIS A 13 -21.27 -17.38 -2.16
N SER A 14 -20.53 -18.34 -2.72
CA SER A 14 -19.07 -18.28 -2.76
C SER A 14 -18.58 -17.11 -3.62
N GLU A 15 -19.21 -16.89 -4.77
CA GLU A 15 -18.85 -15.77 -5.66
C GLU A 15 -19.18 -14.41 -5.03
N THR A 16 -20.37 -14.25 -4.45
CA THR A 16 -20.75 -12.99 -3.78
C THR A 16 -19.83 -12.67 -2.62
N ASN A 17 -19.41 -13.68 -1.85
CA ASN A 17 -18.47 -13.50 -0.75
C ASN A 17 -17.08 -13.08 -1.25
N ARG A 18 -16.61 -13.67 -2.36
CA ARG A 18 -15.32 -13.31 -2.98
C ARG A 18 -15.32 -11.88 -3.52
N ILE A 19 -16.43 -11.44 -4.11
CA ILE A 19 -16.59 -10.06 -4.61
C ILE A 19 -16.61 -9.09 -3.43
N ALA A 20 -17.42 -9.35 -2.41
CA ALA A 20 -17.54 -8.51 -1.23
C ALA A 20 -16.19 -8.36 -0.48
N ALA A 21 -15.46 -9.46 -0.29
CA ALA A 21 -14.13 -9.42 0.33
C ALA A 21 -13.12 -8.61 -0.53
N ALA A 22 -13.15 -8.77 -1.85
CA ALA A 22 -12.29 -7.98 -2.74
C ALA A 22 -12.63 -6.49 -2.72
N GLU A 23 -13.91 -6.15 -2.59
CA GLU A 23 -14.39 -4.76 -2.46
C GLU A 23 -14.02 -4.15 -1.12
N ASP A 24 -14.18 -4.89 -0.01
CA ASP A 24 -13.71 -4.48 1.32
C ASP A 24 -12.21 -4.16 1.28
N HIS A 25 -11.39 -5.05 0.73
CA HIS A 25 -9.95 -4.79 0.58
C HIS A 25 -9.66 -3.57 -0.30
N ARG A 26 -10.39 -3.38 -1.41
CA ARG A 26 -10.27 -2.16 -2.23
C ARG A 26 -10.62 -0.90 -1.43
N GLN A 27 -11.70 -0.96 -0.67
CA GLN A 27 -12.18 0.17 0.14
C GLN A 27 -11.21 0.48 1.27
N ALA A 28 -10.67 -0.54 1.96
CA ALA A 28 -9.64 -0.40 2.97
C ALA A 28 -8.37 0.26 2.42
N ARG A 29 -7.93 -0.11 1.20
CA ARG A 29 -6.80 0.56 0.53
C ARG A 29 -7.09 2.02 0.22
N LYS A 30 -8.28 2.35 -0.29
CA LYS A 30 -8.69 3.75 -0.51
C LYS A 30 -8.75 4.53 0.81
N ASN A 31 -9.30 3.94 1.87
CA ASN A 31 -9.37 4.56 3.18
C ASN A 31 -7.97 4.85 3.75
N ARG A 32 -7.02 3.92 3.62
CA ARG A 32 -5.63 4.13 4.03
C ARG A 32 -4.94 5.25 3.25
N ALA A 33 -5.28 5.43 1.97
CA ALA A 33 -4.75 6.54 1.18
C ALA A 33 -5.35 7.89 1.61
N ASN A 34 -6.63 7.90 2.02
CA ASN A 34 -7.34 9.11 2.46
C ASN A 34 -7.08 9.48 3.93
N ASN A 35 -6.71 8.51 4.76
CA ASN A 35 -6.25 8.71 6.13
C ASN A 35 -4.75 8.40 6.21
N PRO A 36 -3.88 9.31 5.72
CA PRO A 36 -2.46 9.17 5.93
C PRO A 36 -2.23 9.15 7.44
N VAL A 37 -1.62 8.07 7.95
CA VAL A 37 -1.28 7.91 9.37
C VAL A 37 -0.67 9.22 9.88
N ALA A 38 -1.47 9.97 10.63
CA ALA A 38 -1.14 11.31 11.03
C ALA A 38 0.02 11.23 12.03
N GLY A 39 1.20 11.72 11.63
CA GLY A 39 2.25 12.10 12.58
C GLY A 39 3.63 11.47 12.40
N ALA A 40 3.78 10.36 11.67
CA ALA A 40 5.09 9.75 11.50
C ALA A 40 5.83 10.39 10.31
N THR A 41 6.50 11.51 10.58
CA THR A 41 7.38 12.15 9.60
C THR A 41 8.80 11.61 9.79
N ILE A 42 9.40 11.12 8.71
CA ILE A 42 10.74 10.52 8.72
C ILE A 42 11.74 11.56 8.20
N PRO A 43 12.72 12.01 9.00
CA PRO A 43 13.75 12.95 8.54
C PRO A 43 14.80 12.25 7.67
N CYS A 44 15.31 12.97 6.66
CA CYS A 44 16.49 12.53 5.92
C CYS A 44 17.77 12.73 6.76
N PRO A 45 18.71 11.78 6.77
CA PRO A 45 19.97 11.92 7.50
C PRO A 45 20.96 12.91 6.83
N HIS A 46 20.80 13.20 5.54
CA HIS A 46 21.72 14.06 4.79
C HIS A 46 21.19 15.49 4.58
N CYS A 47 19.90 15.73 4.79
CA CYS A 47 19.30 17.06 4.64
C CYS A 47 18.04 17.22 5.51
N GLN A 48 17.56 18.45 5.67
CA GLN A 48 16.37 18.76 6.48
C GLN A 48 15.03 18.35 5.84
N ARG A 49 15.06 17.46 4.83
CA ARG A 49 13.86 17.05 4.09
C ARG A 49 13.09 15.99 4.87
N LEU A 50 11.78 16.18 4.92
CA LEU A 50 10.86 15.39 5.72
C LEU A 50 9.95 14.55 4.81
N PHE A 51 9.81 13.26 5.13
CA PHE A 51 9.04 12.31 4.32
C PHE A 51 7.88 11.71 5.12
N ARG A 52 6.73 11.57 4.46
CA ARG A 52 5.53 10.92 5.05
C ARG A 52 5.53 9.40 4.86
N ALA A 53 6.45 8.87 4.05
CA ALA A 53 6.55 7.45 3.74
C ALA A 53 8.00 7.04 3.54
N GLN A 54 8.35 5.84 4.02
CA GLN A 54 9.70 5.27 3.88
C GLN A 54 10.13 5.12 2.43
N ILE A 55 9.20 4.74 1.54
CA ILE A 55 9.46 4.60 0.09
C ILE A 55 9.96 5.92 -0.51
N GLY A 56 9.38 7.06 -0.10
CA GLY A 56 9.80 8.38 -0.56
C GLY A 56 11.20 8.74 -0.07
N LEU A 57 11.52 8.40 1.19
CA LEU A 57 12.86 8.58 1.74
C LEU A 57 13.89 7.72 1.00
N THR A 58 13.61 6.42 0.79
CA THR A 58 14.53 5.51 0.09
C THR A 58 14.83 5.98 -1.33
N SER A 59 13.82 6.45 -2.07
CA SER A 59 14.03 7.04 -3.40
C SER A 59 14.89 8.30 -3.34
N HIS A 60 14.66 9.16 -2.33
CA HIS A 60 15.44 10.39 -2.15
C HIS A 60 16.90 10.15 -1.76
N LEU A 61 17.19 9.14 -0.93
CA LEU A 61 18.57 8.76 -0.58
C LEU A 61 19.39 8.40 -1.82
N TRP A 62 18.75 7.87 -2.87
CA TRP A 62 19.45 7.59 -4.13
C TRP A 62 19.92 8.84 -4.86
N THR A 63 19.27 10.00 -4.63
CA THR A 63 19.75 11.30 -5.14
C THR A 63 21.05 11.71 -4.45
N HIS A 64 21.19 11.46 -3.14
CA HIS A 64 22.44 11.73 -2.42
C HIS A 64 23.58 10.85 -2.92
N ASN A 65 23.34 9.56 -3.22
CA ASN A 65 24.35 8.66 -3.75
C ASN A 65 24.86 9.02 -5.16
N LYS A 66 24.12 9.84 -5.91
CA LYS A 66 24.55 10.33 -7.24
C LYS A 66 25.31 11.66 -7.17
N SER A 67 25.35 12.32 -6.02
CA SER A 67 26.26 13.44 -5.81
C SER A 67 27.66 12.87 -5.53
N PRO A 68 28.71 13.32 -6.24
CA PRO A 68 30.07 12.96 -5.87
C PRO A 68 30.34 13.40 -4.42
N PRO A 69 31.10 12.61 -3.63
CA PRO A 69 31.53 13.07 -2.31
C PRO A 69 32.26 14.41 -2.46
N PRO A 70 32.09 15.35 -1.51
CA PRO A 70 32.89 16.57 -1.51
C PRO A 70 34.37 16.18 -1.54
N PRO A 71 35.24 16.94 -2.25
CA PRO A 71 36.67 16.68 -2.24
C PRO A 71 37.12 16.57 -0.78
N GLN A 72 37.69 15.42 -0.41
CA GLN A 72 38.43 15.33 0.83
C GLN A 72 39.69 16.17 0.63
N ASP A 73 39.66 17.35 1.22
CA ASP A 73 40.84 18.18 1.47
C ASP A 73 41.62 17.50 2.60
N ASP A 74 42.77 16.91 2.23
CA ASP A 74 43.86 16.48 3.11
C ASP A 74 44.92 17.59 3.12
#